data_AF-A0A1H3G9G5-F1
#
_entry.id   AF-A0A1H3G9G5-F1
#
_cell.length_a   1.000
_cell.length_b   1.000
_cell.length_c   1.000
_cell.angle_alpha   90.00
_cell.angle_beta   90.00
_cell.angle_gamma   90.00
#
_symmetry.space_group_name_H-M   'P 1'
#
loop_
_entity.id
_entity.type
_entity.pdbx_description
1 polymer ?
#
loop_
_entity_poly.entity_id
_entity_poly.type
_entity_poly.pdbx_seq_one_letter_code
_entity_poly.pdbx_strand_id
1 'polypeptide(L)'
;MKRQLVVPRPLLGLAILITFSFHSHSLWAEKAQCADVWDRGHLNVVTINLAFFEIARRDERLERIADFADAKAQSGEPIDIFLVQEGTAGKLVGTGGSPKDLRDKLQTRGLLYDQRTAMSTGVPGILTVGNAILSRCEIDFSASKLLPATFEQIEIEDVGRLAMPITRNVMMVRLKIPGASRDYRRINIYNTHLCTGGSSSIVYEGINISASGCSVDQRQHQLASLLKFVTAAERVFSFFGVKPHILGGDFNMDNFRGGEPGQFGNEKPLYDSVTGAGFIDAYAQSQMDKDIPLQALCVRTADLFAPLPDHPDLYQAWEPDEHCTTGVSFLDQSGPFPEFFDSTPRRIDYVFTKGFGVEQGEVIFNPNASPPRPHEPIVSDHAGVSVRLSLQ
;
A
#
# COMPACT_ATOMS: atom_id res chain seq x y z
N MET A 1 -2.39 -74.45 -24.47
CA MET A 1 -2.29 -73.27 -25.37
C MET A 1 -1.96 -72.04 -24.53
N LYS A 2 -0.74 -71.52 -24.63
CA LYS A 2 -0.28 -70.33 -23.88
C LYS A 2 -0.84 -69.07 -24.54
N ARG A 3 -1.66 -68.28 -23.83
CA ARG A 3 -2.06 -66.94 -24.27
C ARG A 3 -1.01 -65.93 -23.81
N GLN A 4 -0.28 -65.34 -24.74
CA GLN A 4 0.57 -64.18 -24.50
C GLN A 4 -0.33 -62.96 -24.28
N LEU A 5 -0.20 -62.34 -23.11
CA LEU A 5 -0.81 -61.04 -22.83
C LEU A 5 0.05 -59.97 -23.48
N VAL A 6 -0.41 -59.42 -24.61
CA VAL A 6 0.22 -58.26 -25.24
C VAL A 6 -0.31 -57.02 -24.54
N VAL A 7 0.48 -56.44 -23.64
CA VAL A 7 0.20 -55.14 -23.04
C VAL A 7 0.64 -54.06 -24.05
N PRO A 8 -0.27 -53.17 -24.50
CA PRO A 8 0.09 -52.16 -25.48
C PRO A 8 1.03 -51.11 -24.86
N ARG A 9 2.02 -50.69 -25.63
CA ARG A 9 3.13 -49.79 -25.24
C ARG A 9 2.74 -48.41 -24.64
N PRO A 10 1.56 -47.78 -24.86
CA PRO A 10 1.28 -46.48 -24.22
C PRO A 10 0.93 -46.59 -22.73
N LEU A 11 0.62 -47.79 -22.20
CA LEU A 11 0.32 -47.98 -20.77
C LEU A 11 1.57 -48.10 -19.89
N LEU A 12 2.72 -48.48 -20.45
CA LEU A 12 3.99 -48.55 -19.70
C LEU A 12 4.60 -47.16 -19.50
N GLY A 13 4.38 -46.22 -20.43
CA GLY A 13 4.80 -44.82 -20.29
C GLY A 13 4.02 -44.05 -19.22
N LEU A 14 2.75 -44.38 -19.02
CA LEU A 14 1.91 -43.74 -18.00
C LEU A 14 2.30 -44.19 -16.58
N ALA A 15 2.72 -45.44 -16.39
CA ALA A 15 3.15 -45.95 -15.09
C ALA A 15 4.49 -45.35 -14.61
N ILE A 16 5.42 -45.06 -15.53
CA ILE A 16 6.73 -44.46 -15.19
C ILE A 16 6.59 -42.96 -14.83
N LEU A 17 5.65 -42.24 -15.46
CA LEU A 17 5.32 -40.85 -15.12
C LEU A 17 4.65 -40.71 -13.75
N ILE A 18 3.88 -41.72 -13.31
CA ILE A 18 3.26 -41.72 -11.99
C ILE A 18 4.29 -42.04 -10.89
N THR A 19 5.31 -42.86 -11.16
CA THR A 19 6.35 -43.18 -10.15
C THR A 19 7.43 -42.10 -9.99
N PHE A 20 7.69 -41.26 -10.99
CA PHE A 20 8.61 -40.11 -10.84
C PHE A 20 7.96 -38.85 -10.24
N SER A 21 6.65 -38.88 -9.97
CA SER A 21 5.91 -37.75 -9.38
C SER A 21 5.82 -37.79 -7.85
N PHE A 22 6.43 -38.78 -7.18
CA PHE A 22 6.35 -38.96 -5.72
C PHE A 22 7.70 -38.86 -5.00
N HIS A 23 8.64 -38.08 -5.52
CA HIS A 23 9.81 -37.58 -4.76
C HIS A 23 10.00 -36.07 -4.95
N SER A 24 8.91 -35.33 -5.17
CA SER A 24 8.90 -33.94 -4.73
C SER A 24 8.96 -33.99 -3.21
N HIS A 25 10.09 -33.61 -2.64
CA HIS A 25 10.12 -33.14 -1.27
C HIS A 25 8.92 -32.22 -1.11
N SER A 26 7.93 -32.66 -0.32
CA SER A 26 6.95 -31.76 0.26
C SER A 26 7.74 -30.83 1.16
N LEU A 27 8.35 -29.80 0.56
CA LEU A 27 8.47 -28.52 1.20
C LEU A 27 7.02 -28.14 1.44
N TRP A 28 6.53 -28.44 2.63
CA TRP A 28 5.31 -27.85 3.14
C TRP A 28 5.55 -26.35 3.00
N ALA A 29 4.99 -25.75 1.95
CA ALA A 29 4.94 -24.31 1.84
C ALA A 29 4.21 -23.88 3.11
N GLU A 30 4.94 -23.28 4.05
CA GLU A 30 4.36 -22.87 5.32
C GLU A 30 3.22 -21.91 4.99
N LYS A 31 2.00 -22.31 5.35
CA LYS A 31 0.79 -21.57 4.99
C LYS A 31 0.72 -20.30 5.83
N ALA A 32 0.17 -19.24 5.23
CA ALA A 32 -0.14 -17.99 5.91
C ALA A 32 -0.84 -18.27 7.27
N GLN A 33 -0.31 -17.66 8.34
CA GLN A 33 -0.70 -17.94 9.72
C GLN A 33 -1.53 -16.78 10.28
N CYS A 34 -2.86 -16.92 10.30
CA CYS A 34 -3.75 -15.95 10.96
C CYS A 34 -4.82 -16.60 11.85
N ALA A 35 -4.54 -17.79 12.38
CA ALA A 35 -5.47 -18.48 13.29
C ALA A 35 -5.73 -17.68 14.58
N ASP A 36 -4.75 -16.87 15.01
CA ASP A 36 -4.80 -16.01 16.18
C ASP A 36 -5.69 -14.77 16.01
N VAL A 37 -5.96 -14.32 14.78
CA VAL A 37 -6.66 -13.04 14.51
C VAL A 37 -8.04 -12.99 15.15
N TRP A 38 -8.83 -14.07 15.02
CA TRP A 38 -10.16 -14.10 15.60
C TRP A 38 -10.12 -14.14 17.14
N ASP A 39 -9.21 -14.91 17.72
CA ASP A 39 -9.06 -15.06 19.17
C ASP A 39 -8.56 -13.77 19.81
N ARG A 40 -7.66 -13.05 19.12
CA ARG A 40 -7.17 -11.73 19.51
C ARG A 40 -8.22 -10.62 19.34
N GLY A 41 -9.26 -10.87 18.53
CA GLY A 41 -10.44 -10.04 18.41
C GLY A 41 -10.29 -8.83 17.48
N HIS A 42 -9.15 -8.67 16.80
CA HIS A 42 -8.91 -7.53 15.91
C HIS A 42 -7.93 -7.84 14.77
N LEU A 43 -7.93 -6.97 13.76
CA LEU A 43 -6.99 -6.95 12.63
C LEU A 43 -6.10 -5.71 12.68
N ASN A 44 -4.80 -5.89 12.51
CA ASN A 44 -3.86 -4.79 12.30
C ASN A 44 -3.58 -4.62 10.79
N VAL A 45 -3.84 -3.42 10.27
CA VAL A 45 -3.72 -3.10 8.85
C VAL A 45 -2.76 -1.94 8.68
N VAL A 46 -1.77 -2.11 7.80
CA VAL A 46 -0.83 -1.04 7.44
C VAL A 46 -0.99 -0.72 5.96
N THR A 47 -1.09 0.56 5.62
CA THR A 47 -0.86 1.04 4.24
C THR A 47 0.47 1.77 4.15
N ILE A 48 1.22 1.54 3.08
CA ILE A 48 2.52 2.14 2.84
C ILE A 48 2.82 2.26 1.35
N ASN A 49 3.18 3.46 0.91
CA ASN A 49 3.78 3.72 -0.39
C ASN A 49 5.30 3.46 -0.29
N LEU A 50 5.89 2.70 -1.23
CA LEU A 50 7.32 2.31 -1.18
C LEU A 50 8.30 3.23 -1.93
N ALA A 51 7.87 4.37 -2.48
CA ALA A 51 8.72 5.28 -3.26
C ALA A 51 9.41 4.58 -4.44
N PHE A 52 8.73 4.42 -5.57
CA PHE A 52 9.22 3.63 -6.71
C PHE A 52 10.51 4.17 -7.33
N PHE A 53 10.78 5.47 -7.15
CA PHE A 53 11.94 6.15 -7.71
C PHE A 53 13.21 6.00 -6.86
N GLU A 54 13.11 5.66 -5.57
CA GLU A 54 14.29 5.46 -4.72
C GLU A 54 14.73 3.99 -4.79
N ILE A 55 15.73 3.72 -5.62
CA ILE A 55 16.20 2.36 -5.92
C ILE A 55 17.42 1.98 -5.07
N ALA A 56 18.28 2.96 -4.74
CA ALA A 56 19.61 2.71 -4.19
C ALA A 56 19.56 2.08 -2.78
N ARG A 57 18.67 2.59 -1.92
CA ARG A 57 18.49 2.15 -0.53
C ARG A 57 17.26 1.29 -0.33
N ARG A 58 16.55 0.91 -1.40
CA ARG A 58 15.33 0.11 -1.32
C ARG A 58 15.48 -1.12 -0.43
N ASP A 59 16.57 -1.89 -0.58
CA ASP A 59 16.76 -3.11 0.22
C ASP A 59 16.81 -2.81 1.73
N GLU A 60 17.55 -1.77 2.12
CA GLU A 60 17.63 -1.28 3.50
C GLU A 60 16.27 -0.81 4.03
N ARG A 61 15.51 -0.05 3.22
CA ARG A 61 14.17 0.42 3.59
C ARG A 61 13.19 -0.74 3.79
N LEU A 62 13.23 -1.74 2.90
CA LEU A 62 12.42 -2.95 3.05
C LEU A 62 12.84 -3.79 4.27
N GLU A 63 14.13 -3.81 4.61
CA GLU A 63 14.63 -4.44 5.84
C GLU A 63 14.03 -3.77 7.08
N ARG A 64 14.03 -2.44 7.14
CA ARG A 64 13.45 -1.64 8.22
C ARG A 64 11.95 -1.88 8.40
N ILE A 65 11.20 -2.03 7.29
CA ILE A 65 9.76 -2.40 7.35
C ILE A 65 9.61 -3.81 7.93
N ALA A 66 10.44 -4.77 7.51
CA ALA A 66 10.38 -6.14 8.00
C ALA A 66 10.77 -6.24 9.50
N ASP A 67 11.76 -5.47 9.95
CA ASP A 67 12.13 -5.36 11.38
C ASP A 67 11.00 -4.79 12.22
N PHE A 68 10.35 -3.74 11.74
CA PHE A 68 9.18 -3.18 12.41
C PHE A 68 8.05 -4.21 12.55
N ALA A 69 7.78 -4.97 11.49
CA ALA A 69 6.75 -6.02 11.50
C ALA A 69 7.07 -7.15 12.49
N ASP A 70 8.33 -7.56 12.59
CA ASP A 70 8.79 -8.57 13.54
C ASP A 70 8.72 -8.07 14.98
N ALA A 71 9.15 -6.85 15.26
CA ALA A 71 8.98 -6.23 16.58
C ALA A 71 7.51 -6.20 17.02
N LYS A 72 6.59 -5.85 16.10
CA LYS A 72 5.14 -5.87 16.34
C LYS A 72 4.60 -7.29 16.60
N ALA A 73 5.07 -8.28 15.84
CA ALA A 73 4.70 -9.67 16.05
C ALA A 73 5.18 -10.20 17.41
N GLN A 74 6.41 -9.89 17.80
CA GLN A 74 7.00 -10.27 19.09
C GLN A 74 6.27 -9.63 20.28
N SER A 75 5.69 -8.44 20.10
CA SER A 75 4.84 -7.79 21.11
C SER A 75 3.40 -8.32 21.14
N GLY A 76 3.06 -9.37 20.38
CA GLY A 76 1.71 -9.93 20.30
C GLY A 76 0.74 -9.14 19.42
N GLU A 77 1.26 -8.20 18.62
CA GLU A 77 0.50 -7.27 17.79
C GLU A 77 0.94 -7.32 16.32
N PRO A 78 1.02 -8.52 15.71
CA PRO A 78 1.48 -8.67 14.33
C PRO A 78 0.65 -7.85 13.36
N ILE A 79 1.29 -7.34 12.31
CA ILE A 79 0.59 -6.69 11.18
C ILE A 79 -0.09 -7.80 10.38
N ASP A 80 -1.40 -7.76 10.22
CA ASP A 80 -2.12 -8.84 9.52
C ASP A 80 -2.20 -8.61 8.02
N ILE A 81 -2.26 -7.34 7.62
CA ILE A 81 -2.42 -6.92 6.22
C ILE A 81 -1.51 -5.73 5.93
N PHE A 82 -0.73 -5.83 4.85
CA PHE A 82 -0.09 -4.68 4.22
C PHE A 82 -0.80 -4.32 2.91
N LEU A 83 -1.13 -3.05 2.75
CA LEU A 83 -1.57 -2.42 1.51
C LEU A 83 -0.37 -1.64 0.96
N VAL A 84 0.23 -2.13 -0.11
CA VAL A 84 1.49 -1.61 -0.64
C VAL A 84 1.24 -0.88 -1.95
N GLN A 85 1.66 0.37 -2.05
CA GLN A 85 1.65 1.16 -3.30
C GLN A 85 3.07 1.32 -3.82
N GLU A 86 3.19 1.69 -5.11
CA GLU A 86 4.48 1.92 -5.76
C GLU A 86 5.45 0.72 -5.71
N GLY A 87 4.89 -0.49 -5.71
CA GLY A 87 5.68 -1.70 -5.86
C GLY A 87 6.31 -1.76 -7.25
N THR A 88 7.62 -1.95 -7.34
CA THR A 88 8.36 -1.94 -8.60
C THR A 88 8.93 -3.30 -8.98
N ALA A 89 9.00 -3.59 -10.28
CA ALA A 89 9.72 -4.74 -10.81
C ALA A 89 10.39 -4.39 -12.15
N GLY A 90 11.43 -5.11 -12.52
CA GLY A 90 12.10 -4.99 -13.81
C GLY A 90 13.60 -4.75 -13.71
N LYS A 91 14.27 -4.78 -14.87
CA LYS A 91 15.72 -4.59 -14.98
C LYS A 91 16.19 -3.22 -14.50
N LEU A 92 15.44 -2.15 -14.77
CA LEU A 92 15.85 -0.78 -14.39
C LEU A 92 15.90 -0.59 -12.87
N VAL A 93 15.05 -1.31 -12.14
CA VAL A 93 14.99 -1.27 -10.68
C VAL A 93 15.72 -2.46 -10.04
N GLY A 94 16.32 -3.35 -10.83
CA GLY A 94 17.10 -4.49 -10.32
C GLY A 94 16.35 -5.50 -9.45
N THR A 95 15.02 -5.61 -9.57
CA THR A 95 14.22 -6.54 -8.75
C THR A 95 13.13 -7.25 -9.57
N GLY A 96 12.74 -8.44 -9.13
CA GLY A 96 11.56 -9.14 -9.63
C GLY A 96 10.23 -8.62 -9.05
N GLY A 97 10.29 -7.74 -8.04
CA GLY A 97 9.13 -7.15 -7.38
C GLY A 97 9.43 -6.69 -5.97
N SER A 98 9.47 -5.38 -5.68
CA SER A 98 9.70 -4.88 -4.31
C SER A 98 8.68 -5.37 -3.27
N PRO A 99 7.38 -5.60 -3.59
CA PRO A 99 6.47 -6.25 -2.64
C PRO A 99 6.82 -7.71 -2.36
N LYS A 100 7.40 -8.40 -3.35
CA LYS A 100 7.91 -9.77 -3.19
C LYS A 100 9.16 -9.77 -2.33
N ASP A 101 10.07 -8.82 -2.54
CA ASP A 101 11.27 -8.67 -1.72
C ASP A 101 10.89 -8.41 -0.25
N LEU A 102 9.90 -7.53 0.00
CA LEU A 102 9.35 -7.32 1.34
C LEU A 102 8.80 -8.62 1.96
N ARG A 103 7.97 -9.36 1.20
CA ARG A 103 7.43 -10.65 1.65
C ARG A 103 8.54 -11.65 1.99
N ASP A 104 9.56 -11.75 1.14
CA ASP A 104 10.68 -12.68 1.34
C ASP A 104 11.47 -12.29 2.61
N LYS A 105 11.68 -10.99 2.87
CA LYS A 105 12.28 -10.48 4.13
C LYS A 105 11.42 -10.76 5.36
N LEU A 106 10.10 -10.60 5.27
CA LEU A 106 9.16 -11.00 6.34
C LEU A 106 9.25 -12.50 6.62
N GLN A 107 9.32 -13.33 5.57
CA GLN A 107 9.46 -14.77 5.69
C GLN A 107 10.76 -15.19 6.39
N THR A 108 11.88 -14.49 6.16
CA THR A 108 13.15 -14.79 6.87
C THR A 108 13.06 -14.58 8.39
N ARG A 109 12.07 -13.80 8.85
CA ARG A 109 11.73 -13.57 10.27
C ARG A 109 10.63 -14.52 10.78
N GLY A 110 10.23 -15.51 9.99
CA GLY A 110 9.14 -16.43 10.32
C GLY A 110 7.74 -15.85 10.13
N LEU A 111 7.61 -14.66 9.54
CA LEU A 111 6.33 -14.02 9.29
C LEU A 111 5.84 -14.35 7.88
N LEU A 112 4.82 -15.20 7.80
CA LEU A 112 4.34 -15.75 6.54
C LEU A 112 3.14 -14.99 6.00
N TYR A 113 3.31 -14.36 4.84
CA TYR A 113 2.25 -13.62 4.14
C TYR A 113 1.97 -14.23 2.77
N ASP A 114 0.69 -14.46 2.46
CA ASP A 114 0.24 -14.59 1.07
C ASP A 114 0.29 -13.20 0.41
N GLN A 115 0.60 -13.15 -0.88
CA GLN A 115 0.77 -11.92 -1.61
C GLN A 115 0.04 -11.99 -2.95
N ARG A 116 -0.63 -10.90 -3.30
CA ARG A 116 -1.09 -10.63 -4.66
C ARG A 116 -0.61 -9.25 -5.11
N THR A 117 -0.36 -9.10 -6.40
CA THR A 117 0.13 -7.86 -7.01
C THR A 117 -0.68 -7.55 -8.25
N ALA A 118 -1.07 -6.30 -8.41
CA ALA A 118 -1.72 -5.76 -9.59
C ALA A 118 -0.82 -4.69 -10.21
N MET A 119 -0.21 -5.00 -11.35
CA MET A 119 0.59 -4.03 -12.10
C MET A 119 -0.34 -2.98 -12.71
N SER A 120 0.07 -1.72 -12.68
CA SER A 120 -0.66 -0.62 -13.32
C SER A 120 0.11 -0.10 -14.53
N THR A 121 1.37 0.28 -14.35
CA THR A 121 2.15 0.99 -15.37
C THR A 121 3.42 0.27 -15.73
N GLY A 122 3.90 0.49 -16.94
CA GLY A 122 5.27 0.20 -17.36
C GLY A 122 5.38 -0.90 -18.42
N VAL A 123 6.62 -1.21 -18.78
CA VAL A 123 6.97 -2.24 -19.77
C VAL A 123 7.43 -3.50 -19.03
N PRO A 124 6.71 -4.63 -19.15
CA PRO A 124 7.06 -5.88 -18.49
C PRO A 124 8.54 -6.27 -18.67
N GLY A 125 9.21 -6.56 -17.56
CA GLY A 125 10.63 -6.93 -17.52
C GLY A 125 11.62 -5.77 -17.63
N ILE A 126 11.19 -4.56 -18.01
CA ILE A 126 12.03 -3.35 -18.02
C ILE A 126 11.80 -2.55 -16.74
N LEU A 127 10.58 -2.07 -16.57
CA LEU A 127 10.11 -1.35 -15.40
C LEU A 127 8.60 -1.48 -15.35
N THR A 128 8.06 -1.98 -14.25
CA THR A 128 6.63 -1.98 -13.96
C THR A 128 6.40 -1.47 -12.56
N VAL A 129 5.33 -0.70 -12.39
CA VAL A 129 4.85 -0.17 -11.10
C VAL A 129 3.46 -0.73 -10.84
N GLY A 130 3.15 -1.04 -9.58
CA GLY A 130 1.86 -1.58 -9.21
C GLY A 130 1.55 -1.54 -7.72
N ASN A 131 0.37 -2.04 -7.40
CA ASN A 131 -0.12 -2.19 -6.03
C ASN A 131 0.02 -3.65 -5.60
N ALA A 132 0.23 -3.89 -4.32
CA ALA A 132 0.21 -5.23 -3.75
C ALA A 132 -0.57 -5.28 -2.44
N ILE A 133 -1.09 -6.47 -2.12
CA ILE A 133 -1.65 -6.77 -0.81
C ILE A 133 -0.92 -8.00 -0.28
N LEU A 134 -0.31 -7.86 0.89
CA LEU A 134 0.28 -8.98 1.65
C LEU A 134 -0.65 -9.26 2.83
N SER A 135 -0.97 -10.53 3.10
CA SER A 135 -1.77 -10.90 4.26
C SER A 135 -1.27 -12.16 4.97
N ARG A 136 -1.30 -12.13 6.31
CA ARG A 136 -1.13 -13.32 7.16
C ARG A 136 -2.27 -14.32 6.98
N CYS A 137 -3.41 -13.89 6.45
CA CYS A 137 -4.52 -14.78 6.07
C CYS A 137 -4.43 -15.21 4.61
N GLU A 138 -4.94 -16.41 4.33
CA GLU A 138 -5.04 -16.93 2.97
C GLU A 138 -5.93 -16.03 2.09
N ILE A 139 -5.41 -15.66 0.91
CA ILE A 139 -6.15 -14.92 -0.11
C ILE A 139 -6.87 -15.94 -1.00
N ASP A 140 -8.18 -16.10 -0.80
CA ASP A 140 -8.99 -17.08 -1.56
C ASP A 140 -9.44 -16.55 -2.93
N PHE A 141 -9.43 -15.23 -3.11
CA PHE A 141 -9.78 -14.57 -4.36
C PHE A 141 -9.05 -13.24 -4.52
N SER A 142 -8.71 -12.89 -5.76
CA SER A 142 -8.16 -11.59 -6.12
C SER A 142 -8.69 -11.11 -7.46
N ALA A 143 -8.94 -9.81 -7.57
CA ALA A 143 -9.31 -9.14 -8.81
C ALA A 143 -8.67 -7.75 -8.86
N SER A 144 -8.54 -7.17 -10.04
CA SER A 144 -8.07 -5.79 -10.20
C SER A 144 -8.78 -5.11 -11.35
N LYS A 145 -8.84 -3.78 -11.29
CA LYS A 145 -9.40 -2.95 -12.34
C LYS A 145 -8.50 -1.75 -12.58
N LEU A 146 -8.09 -1.54 -13.84
CA LEU A 146 -7.46 -0.30 -14.26
C LEU A 146 -8.45 0.86 -14.11
N LEU A 147 -8.00 1.94 -13.50
CA LEU A 147 -8.74 3.18 -13.38
C LEU A 147 -8.64 3.96 -14.69
N PRO A 148 -9.57 4.90 -14.96
CA PRO A 148 -9.50 5.78 -16.12
C PRO A 148 -8.10 6.42 -16.24
N ALA A 149 -7.57 6.39 -17.46
CA ALA A 149 -6.29 7.02 -17.76
C ALA A 149 -6.37 8.53 -17.51
N THR A 150 -5.27 9.09 -17.03
CA THR A 150 -5.11 10.52 -16.76
C THR A 150 -3.97 11.09 -17.58
N PHE A 151 -3.68 12.38 -17.40
CA PHE A 151 -2.53 13.05 -18.03
C PHE A 151 -1.25 12.90 -17.21
N GLU A 152 -1.27 12.05 -16.18
CA GLU A 152 -0.08 11.73 -15.40
C GLU A 152 0.90 10.98 -16.29
N GLN A 153 2.07 11.57 -16.48
CA GLN A 153 3.11 10.98 -17.32
C GLN A 153 4.48 11.24 -16.72
N ILE A 154 5.37 10.28 -16.92
CA ILE A 154 6.79 10.44 -16.66
C ILE A 154 7.43 10.85 -17.98
N GLU A 155 7.96 12.06 -18.06
CA GLU A 155 8.74 12.53 -19.19
C GLU A 155 10.23 12.37 -18.90
N ILE A 156 10.96 11.76 -19.84
CA ILE A 156 12.42 11.58 -19.76
C ILE A 156 13.04 12.39 -20.90
N GLU A 157 13.65 13.54 -20.59
CA GLU A 157 14.11 14.48 -21.62
C GLU A 157 15.29 13.92 -22.43
N ASP A 158 16.25 13.27 -21.76
CA ASP A 158 17.52 12.86 -22.37
C ASP A 158 17.46 11.54 -23.16
N VAL A 159 16.30 10.86 -23.17
CA VAL A 159 16.04 9.67 -23.99
C VAL A 159 14.93 9.97 -25.00
N GLY A 160 15.16 10.99 -25.84
CA GLY A 160 14.28 11.32 -26.96
C GLY A 160 12.88 11.79 -26.59
N ARG A 161 12.72 12.42 -25.40
CA ARG A 161 11.42 12.84 -24.84
C ARG A 161 10.41 11.70 -24.77
N LEU A 162 10.79 10.63 -24.08
CA LEU A 162 9.85 9.54 -23.82
C LEU A 162 8.84 9.99 -22.76
N ALA A 163 7.57 10.15 -23.15
CA ALA A 163 6.46 10.32 -22.22
C ALA A 163 5.80 8.96 -21.96
N MET A 164 5.91 8.46 -20.72
CA MET A 164 5.29 7.22 -20.29
C MET A 164 4.01 7.53 -19.51
N PRO A 165 2.82 7.15 -20.01
CA PRO A 165 1.58 7.38 -19.26
C PRO A 165 1.56 6.52 -18.00
N ILE A 166 1.30 7.16 -16.85
CA ILE A 166 1.04 6.44 -15.61
C ILE A 166 -0.45 6.11 -15.57
N THR A 167 -0.75 4.81 -15.62
CA THR A 167 -2.05 4.29 -15.27
C THR A 167 -2.08 3.85 -13.81
N ARG A 168 -3.30 3.88 -13.25
CA ARG A 168 -3.58 3.53 -11.86
C ARG A 168 -4.55 2.35 -11.83
N ASN A 169 -4.56 1.59 -10.74
CA ASN A 169 -5.51 0.49 -10.56
C ASN A 169 -6.08 0.48 -9.14
N VAL A 170 -7.22 -0.17 -9.01
CA VAL A 170 -7.70 -0.69 -7.73
C VAL A 170 -7.55 -2.20 -7.74
N MET A 171 -6.93 -2.73 -6.70
CA MET A 171 -6.75 -4.15 -6.46
C MET A 171 -7.68 -4.58 -5.34
N MET A 172 -8.34 -5.72 -5.51
CA MET A 172 -9.19 -6.36 -4.51
C MET A 172 -8.61 -7.73 -4.16
N VAL A 173 -8.57 -8.05 -2.87
CA VAL A 173 -8.47 -9.43 -2.39
C VAL A 173 -9.65 -9.77 -1.48
N ARG A 174 -9.96 -11.05 -1.40
CA ARG A 174 -10.85 -11.60 -0.40
C ARG A 174 -10.04 -12.51 0.51
N LEU A 175 -10.13 -12.24 1.80
CA LEU A 175 -9.45 -13.02 2.83
C LEU A 175 -10.43 -13.94 3.53
N LYS A 176 -9.92 -15.06 4.04
CA LYS A 176 -10.63 -15.94 4.95
C LYS A 176 -9.98 -15.87 6.34
N ILE A 177 -10.75 -15.44 7.34
CA ILE A 177 -10.31 -15.44 8.75
C ILE A 177 -10.76 -16.76 9.39
N PRO A 178 -9.83 -17.66 9.78
CA PRO A 178 -10.17 -18.91 10.48
C PRO A 178 -10.86 -18.62 11.82
N GLY A 179 -11.77 -19.50 12.24
CA GLY A 179 -12.50 -19.35 13.51
C GLY A 179 -13.59 -18.26 13.53
N ALA A 180 -13.47 -17.24 12.67
CA ALA A 180 -14.36 -16.10 12.70
C ALA A 180 -15.85 -16.42 12.45
N SER A 181 -16.69 -15.58 13.07
CA SER A 181 -18.14 -15.58 12.90
C SER A 181 -18.52 -15.46 11.43
N ARG A 182 -19.77 -15.78 11.08
CA ARG A 182 -20.24 -15.74 9.68
C ARG A 182 -20.00 -14.38 9.02
N ASP A 183 -20.03 -13.30 9.78
CA ASP A 183 -19.92 -11.94 9.27
C ASP A 183 -18.48 -11.56 8.94
N TYR A 184 -17.51 -11.96 9.77
CA TYR A 184 -16.08 -11.67 9.58
C TYR A 184 -15.28 -12.78 8.91
N ARG A 185 -15.85 -13.98 8.72
CA ARG A 185 -15.17 -15.12 8.10
C ARG A 185 -14.59 -14.81 6.73
N ARG A 186 -15.22 -13.91 5.99
CA ARG A 186 -14.70 -13.42 4.71
C ARG A 186 -14.84 -11.93 4.61
N ILE A 187 -13.73 -11.25 4.38
CA ILE A 187 -13.65 -9.81 4.24
C ILE A 187 -13.07 -9.45 2.87
N ASN A 188 -13.51 -8.33 2.31
CA ASN A 188 -12.94 -7.81 1.07
C ASN A 188 -12.02 -6.64 1.41
N ILE A 189 -10.85 -6.63 0.81
CA ILE A 189 -9.82 -5.61 1.01
C ILE A 189 -9.47 -5.03 -0.34
N TYR A 190 -9.44 -3.70 -0.40
CA TYR A 190 -9.11 -2.94 -1.58
C TYR A 190 -7.86 -2.11 -1.32
N ASN A 191 -6.94 -2.13 -2.27
CA ASN A 191 -5.75 -1.29 -2.31
C ASN A 191 -5.75 -0.46 -3.60
N THR A 192 -5.47 0.83 -3.50
CA THR A 192 -5.38 1.74 -4.64
C THR A 192 -4.19 2.68 -4.51
N HIS A 193 -3.78 3.24 -5.64
CA HIS A 193 -2.94 4.42 -5.69
C HIS A 193 -3.57 5.35 -6.73
N LEU A 194 -4.20 6.45 -6.30
CA LEU A 194 -4.80 7.43 -7.23
C LEU A 194 -3.72 8.36 -7.80
N CYS A 195 -4.01 8.99 -8.94
CA CYS A 195 -3.07 9.93 -9.55
C CYS A 195 -2.65 11.05 -8.58
N THR A 196 -1.38 11.47 -8.62
CA THR A 196 -0.93 12.60 -7.80
C THR A 196 -1.53 13.92 -8.26
N GLY A 197 -1.81 14.84 -7.33
CA GLY A 197 -2.25 16.20 -7.65
C GLY A 197 -1.09 17.16 -7.98
N GLY A 198 0.13 16.83 -7.54
CA GLY A 198 1.33 17.66 -7.72
C GLY A 198 2.10 17.29 -8.98
N SER A 199 2.87 18.23 -9.51
CA SER A 199 3.90 17.90 -10.51
C SER A 199 5.25 17.88 -9.82
N SER A 200 6.11 16.92 -10.16
CA SER A 200 7.47 16.83 -9.64
C SER A 200 8.46 16.74 -10.79
N SER A 201 9.71 17.12 -10.54
CA SER A 201 10.79 16.90 -11.49
C SER A 201 12.06 16.53 -10.72
N ILE A 202 12.72 15.49 -11.21
CA ILE A 202 13.91 14.88 -10.62
C ILE A 202 15.02 14.81 -11.68
N VAL A 203 16.28 14.77 -11.26
CA VAL A 203 17.45 14.67 -12.13
C VAL A 203 18.25 13.43 -11.72
N TYR A 204 17.88 12.27 -12.27
CA TYR A 204 18.52 11.01 -11.92
C TYR A 204 19.69 10.71 -12.84
N GLU A 205 20.91 10.63 -12.31
CA GLU A 205 22.14 10.36 -13.08
C GLU A 205 22.33 11.31 -14.29
N GLY A 206 21.92 12.57 -14.13
CA GLY A 206 21.98 13.59 -15.18
C GLY A 206 20.83 13.51 -16.20
N ILE A 207 19.81 12.71 -15.94
CA ILE A 207 18.60 12.58 -16.75
C ILE A 207 17.45 13.35 -16.10
N ASN A 208 16.89 14.34 -16.80
CA ASN A 208 15.70 15.04 -16.33
C ASN A 208 14.47 14.14 -16.48
N ILE A 209 13.80 13.86 -15.36
CA ILE A 209 12.56 13.11 -15.29
C ILE A 209 11.51 14.03 -14.68
N SER A 210 10.43 14.35 -15.40
CA SER A 210 9.31 15.14 -14.85
C SER A 210 8.02 14.33 -14.81
N ALA A 211 7.30 14.42 -13.69
CA ALA A 211 5.96 13.87 -13.51
C ALA A 211 4.94 15.01 -13.51
N SER A 212 3.93 14.92 -14.38
CA SER A 212 2.78 15.84 -14.35
C SER A 212 1.70 15.34 -13.39
N GLY A 213 1.13 16.26 -12.61
CA GLY A 213 0.00 15.98 -11.73
C GLY A 213 -1.35 15.95 -12.46
N CYS A 214 -2.36 15.43 -11.77
CA CYS A 214 -3.76 15.41 -12.18
C CYS A 214 -4.58 16.54 -11.56
N SER A 215 -5.55 17.02 -12.33
CA SER A 215 -6.59 17.89 -11.78
C SER A 215 -7.47 17.15 -10.77
N VAL A 216 -8.19 17.91 -9.92
CA VAL A 216 -9.19 17.36 -9.00
C VAL A 216 -10.27 16.59 -9.76
N ASP A 217 -10.70 17.08 -10.93
CA ASP A 217 -11.71 16.40 -11.76
C ASP A 217 -11.24 15.04 -12.29
N GLN A 218 -9.96 14.93 -12.67
CA GLN A 218 -9.38 13.66 -13.10
C GLN A 218 -9.34 12.65 -11.95
N ARG A 219 -8.92 13.09 -10.75
CA ARG A 219 -8.96 12.26 -9.54
C ARG A 219 -10.39 11.88 -9.16
N GLN A 220 -11.36 12.78 -9.31
CA GLN A 220 -12.78 12.48 -9.10
C GLN A 220 -13.28 11.39 -10.06
N HIS A 221 -12.88 11.41 -11.34
CA HIS A 221 -13.23 10.35 -12.29
C HIS A 221 -12.60 9.01 -11.92
N GLN A 222 -11.34 9.00 -11.46
CA GLN A 222 -10.70 7.78 -10.97
C GLN A 222 -11.42 7.23 -9.73
N LEU A 223 -11.70 8.09 -8.76
CA LEU A 223 -12.39 7.74 -7.53
C LEU A 223 -13.81 7.21 -7.79
N ALA A 224 -14.58 7.84 -8.68
CA ALA A 224 -15.90 7.35 -9.06
C ALA A 224 -15.83 5.95 -9.71
N SER A 225 -14.83 5.68 -10.55
CA SER A 225 -14.62 4.37 -11.15
C SER A 225 -14.20 3.30 -10.13
N LEU A 226 -13.41 3.70 -9.13
CA LEU A 226 -13.02 2.88 -7.98
C LEU A 226 -14.24 2.52 -7.14
N LEU A 227 -15.03 3.50 -6.69
CA LEU A 227 -16.20 3.28 -5.84
C LEU A 227 -17.27 2.44 -6.56
N LYS A 228 -17.42 2.61 -7.88
CA LYS A 228 -18.28 1.75 -8.70
C LYS A 228 -17.79 0.30 -8.73
N PHE A 229 -16.48 0.08 -8.78
CA PHE A 229 -15.90 -1.27 -8.72
C PHE A 229 -16.10 -1.90 -7.35
N VAL A 230 -15.82 -1.16 -6.27
CA VAL A 230 -16.09 -1.60 -4.89
C VAL A 230 -17.56 -1.97 -4.74
N THR A 231 -18.49 -1.09 -5.11
CA THR A 231 -19.93 -1.34 -5.04
C THR A 231 -20.37 -2.59 -5.82
N ALA A 232 -19.79 -2.81 -7.00
CA ALA A 232 -20.09 -4.02 -7.78
C ALA A 232 -19.57 -5.29 -7.09
N ALA A 233 -18.36 -5.26 -6.53
CA ALA A 233 -17.80 -6.37 -5.78
C ALA A 233 -18.58 -6.64 -4.47
N GLU A 234 -18.97 -5.60 -3.73
CA GLU A 234 -19.83 -5.72 -2.55
C GLU A 234 -21.13 -6.45 -2.91
N ARG A 235 -21.80 -6.07 -4.00
CA ARG A 235 -23.05 -6.73 -4.45
C ARG A 235 -22.85 -8.21 -4.78
N VAL A 236 -21.74 -8.56 -5.43
CA VAL A 236 -21.43 -9.96 -5.79
C VAL A 236 -21.13 -10.80 -4.55
N PHE A 237 -20.36 -10.26 -3.60
CA PHE A 237 -19.84 -11.02 -2.47
C PHE A 237 -20.67 -10.95 -1.19
N SER A 238 -21.64 -10.03 -1.12
CA SER A 238 -22.55 -9.84 0.02
C SER A 238 -23.95 -10.43 -0.21
N PHE A 239 -24.12 -11.33 -1.19
CA PHE A 239 -25.42 -11.96 -1.51
C PHE A 239 -26.08 -12.65 -0.29
N PHE A 240 -25.29 -13.11 0.68
CA PHE A 240 -25.78 -13.79 1.90
C PHE A 240 -25.65 -12.94 3.19
N GLY A 241 -25.53 -11.62 3.04
CA GLY A 241 -25.37 -10.65 4.13
C GLY A 241 -24.24 -9.65 3.84
N VAL A 242 -24.39 -8.43 4.37
CA VAL A 242 -23.36 -7.38 4.29
C VAL A 242 -22.06 -7.91 4.89
N LYS A 243 -20.94 -7.69 4.18
CA LYS A 243 -19.61 -8.10 4.65
C LYS A 243 -18.78 -6.88 5.04
N PRO A 244 -17.83 -7.04 5.97
CA PRO A 244 -16.88 -5.99 6.29
C PRO A 244 -15.96 -5.72 5.09
N HIS A 245 -15.61 -4.44 4.91
CA HIS A 245 -14.76 -3.96 3.82
C HIS A 245 -13.67 -3.04 4.33
N ILE A 246 -12.47 -3.19 3.78
CA ILE A 246 -11.33 -2.30 4.02
C ILE A 246 -10.94 -1.72 2.66
N LEU A 247 -10.78 -0.41 2.57
CA LEU A 247 -10.33 0.29 1.38
C LEU A 247 -9.19 1.21 1.80
N GLY A 248 -7.96 0.94 1.37
CA GLY A 248 -6.83 1.77 1.72
C GLY A 248 -5.87 2.01 0.58
N GLY A 249 -4.84 2.79 0.87
CA GLY A 249 -3.77 3.13 -0.06
C GLY A 249 -3.43 4.60 -0.08
N ASP A 250 -2.68 4.99 -1.11
CA ASP A 250 -2.35 6.37 -1.40
C ASP A 250 -3.46 6.96 -2.28
N PHE A 251 -4.29 7.81 -1.69
CA PHE A 251 -5.39 8.44 -2.43
C PHE A 251 -4.96 9.73 -3.10
N ASN A 252 -3.75 10.23 -2.84
CA ASN A 252 -3.28 11.52 -3.31
C ASN A 252 -4.35 12.60 -3.14
N MET A 253 -5.10 12.58 -2.02
CA MET A 253 -6.16 13.54 -1.73
C MET A 253 -5.89 14.20 -0.38
N ASP A 254 -5.60 15.48 -0.40
CA ASP A 254 -5.35 16.30 0.77
C ASP A 254 -6.65 16.98 1.20
N ASN A 255 -7.27 16.43 2.24
CA ASN A 255 -8.53 16.97 2.75
C ASN A 255 -8.37 18.37 3.34
N PHE A 256 -7.16 18.77 3.76
CA PHE A 256 -6.89 20.00 4.51
C PHE A 256 -6.22 21.01 3.60
N ARG A 257 -6.56 22.28 3.67
CA ARG A 257 -6.15 23.30 2.67
C ARG A 257 -4.64 23.61 2.76
N GLY A 258 -3.76 22.70 2.36
CA GLY A 258 -2.32 22.81 2.59
C GLY A 258 -1.97 22.95 4.07
N GLY A 259 -2.77 22.31 4.93
CA GLY A 259 -2.61 22.34 6.39
C GLY A 259 -3.31 23.48 7.13
N GLU A 260 -4.06 24.39 6.50
CA GLU A 260 -4.68 25.49 7.26
C GLU A 260 -5.66 25.00 8.37
N PRO A 261 -5.42 25.35 9.66
CA PRO A 261 -6.24 24.86 10.76
C PRO A 261 -7.72 25.19 10.62
N GLY A 262 -8.59 24.22 10.87
CA GLY A 262 -10.05 24.42 10.80
C GLY A 262 -10.60 24.54 9.37
N GLN A 263 -9.78 24.37 8.32
CA GLN A 263 -10.19 24.56 6.93
C GLN A 263 -9.92 23.33 6.06
N PHE A 264 -10.92 22.95 5.28
CA PHE A 264 -10.77 21.91 4.26
C PHE A 264 -10.32 22.50 2.92
N GLY A 265 -9.54 21.73 2.17
CA GLY A 265 -9.03 22.09 0.85
C GLY A 265 -10.03 21.86 -0.28
N ASN A 266 -9.62 22.21 -1.50
CA ASN A 266 -10.41 21.99 -2.72
C ASN A 266 -10.65 20.50 -3.02
N GLU A 267 -9.93 19.61 -2.34
CA GLU A 267 -9.99 18.16 -2.51
C GLU A 267 -10.95 17.49 -1.52
N LYS A 268 -11.56 18.26 -0.60
CA LYS A 268 -12.62 17.78 0.30
C LYS A 268 -13.72 16.98 -0.41
N PRO A 269 -14.21 17.37 -1.61
CA PRO A 269 -15.23 16.58 -2.31
C PRO A 269 -14.79 15.14 -2.64
N LEU A 270 -13.49 14.88 -2.82
CA LEU A 270 -12.95 13.53 -3.01
C LEU A 270 -13.10 12.72 -1.71
N TYR A 271 -12.67 13.29 -0.58
CA TYR A 271 -12.84 12.68 0.74
C TYR A 271 -14.32 12.42 1.08
N ASP A 272 -15.18 13.41 0.80
CA ASP A 272 -16.64 13.32 1.00
C ASP A 272 -17.27 12.24 0.11
N SER A 273 -16.72 11.97 -1.08
CA SER A 273 -17.20 10.90 -1.95
C SER A 273 -16.94 9.51 -1.36
N VAL A 274 -15.78 9.31 -0.70
CA VAL A 274 -15.46 8.04 -0.03
C VAL A 274 -16.35 7.85 1.19
N THR A 275 -16.44 8.85 2.05
CA THR A 275 -17.25 8.78 3.28
C THR A 275 -18.75 8.71 2.97
N GLY A 276 -19.22 9.42 1.95
CA GLY A 276 -20.58 9.33 1.42
C GLY A 276 -20.95 7.97 0.83
N ALA A 277 -19.97 7.13 0.46
CA ALA A 277 -20.18 5.73 0.08
C ALA A 277 -20.33 4.78 1.30
N GLY A 278 -20.32 5.34 2.52
CA GLY A 278 -20.51 4.61 3.78
C GLY A 278 -19.21 4.08 4.39
N PHE A 279 -18.05 4.57 3.92
CA PHE A 279 -16.77 4.28 4.53
C PHE A 279 -16.45 5.26 5.66
N ILE A 280 -15.75 4.78 6.68
CA ILE A 280 -15.22 5.55 7.80
C ILE A 280 -13.71 5.65 7.62
N ASP A 281 -13.14 6.85 7.72
CA ASP A 281 -11.68 7.03 7.84
C ASP A 281 -11.25 6.48 9.21
N ALA A 282 -10.63 5.30 9.22
CA ALA A 282 -10.31 4.61 10.47
C ALA A 282 -9.27 5.37 11.29
N TYR A 283 -8.29 5.99 10.64
CA TYR A 283 -7.32 6.81 11.35
C TYR A 283 -7.99 8.01 12.00
N ALA A 284 -8.76 8.80 11.21
CA ALA A 284 -9.43 9.97 11.76
C ALA A 284 -10.44 9.63 12.87
N GLN A 285 -11.20 8.54 12.72
CA GLN A 285 -12.13 8.09 13.77
C GLN A 285 -11.41 7.83 15.08
N SER A 286 -10.27 7.13 15.04
CA SER A 286 -9.49 6.83 16.24
C SER A 286 -8.91 8.06 16.95
N GLN A 287 -8.67 9.16 16.21
CA GLN A 287 -8.22 10.43 16.78
C GLN A 287 -9.40 11.23 17.36
N MET A 288 -10.54 11.20 16.67
CA MET A 288 -11.78 11.81 17.15
C MET A 288 -12.28 11.19 18.47
N ASP A 289 -12.08 9.87 18.64
CA ASP A 289 -12.39 9.18 19.90
C ASP A 289 -11.47 9.63 21.06
N LYS A 290 -10.38 10.34 20.76
CA LYS A 290 -9.47 10.99 21.71
C LYS A 290 -9.65 12.52 21.74
N ASP A 291 -10.82 13.01 21.32
CA ASP A 291 -11.18 14.43 21.26
C ASP A 291 -10.33 15.29 20.30
N ILE A 292 -9.63 14.67 19.33
CA ILE A 292 -8.92 15.39 18.26
C ILE A 292 -9.84 15.49 17.02
N PRO A 293 -10.36 16.68 16.66
CA PRO A 293 -11.30 16.81 15.56
C PRO A 293 -10.62 16.58 14.21
N LEU A 294 -11.38 16.12 13.22
CA LEU A 294 -10.89 15.87 11.86
C LEU A 294 -10.11 17.07 11.30
N GLN A 295 -10.58 18.30 11.54
CA GLN A 295 -9.98 19.55 11.05
C GLN A 295 -8.65 19.94 11.72
N ALA A 296 -8.18 19.16 12.70
CA ALA A 296 -6.91 19.34 13.38
C ALA A 296 -5.87 18.28 12.98
N LEU A 297 -6.18 17.42 11.98
CA LEU A 297 -5.27 16.38 11.54
C LEU A 297 -4.45 16.87 10.35
N CYS A 298 -3.11 16.85 10.46
CA CYS A 298 -2.15 17.33 9.48
C CYS A 298 -2.39 18.80 9.16
N VAL A 299 -2.19 19.62 10.20
CA VAL A 299 -2.37 21.06 10.12
C VAL A 299 -1.06 21.78 10.35
N ARG A 300 -0.92 22.92 9.68
CA ARG A 300 0.15 23.88 9.83
C ARG A 300 0.13 24.45 11.24
N THR A 301 1.11 24.04 12.03
CA THR A 301 1.32 24.51 13.39
C THR A 301 2.41 25.60 13.48
N ALA A 302 3.39 25.57 12.58
CA ALA A 302 4.46 26.56 12.47
C ALA A 302 4.83 26.86 11.00
N ASP A 303 5.18 28.11 10.72
CA ASP A 303 5.64 28.57 9.41
C ASP A 303 7.05 28.06 9.08
N LEU A 304 7.39 28.00 7.78
CA LEU A 304 8.72 27.68 7.18
C LEU A 304 9.67 26.96 8.14
N PHE A 305 9.59 25.63 8.12
CA PHE A 305 10.49 24.80 8.90
C PHE A 305 11.89 24.82 8.27
N ALA A 306 12.88 25.10 9.13
CA ALA A 306 14.26 25.46 8.81
C ALA A 306 14.94 24.52 7.79
N PRO A 307 15.96 25.01 7.05
CA PRO A 307 16.59 24.23 6.00
C PRO A 307 17.13 22.91 6.53
N LEU A 308 17.03 21.87 5.69
CA LEU A 308 17.68 20.60 5.97
C LEU A 308 19.18 20.88 6.22
N PRO A 309 19.81 20.27 7.25
CA PRO A 309 21.18 20.64 7.69
C PRO A 309 22.22 20.72 6.56
N ASP A 310 22.03 19.93 5.50
CA ASP A 310 22.94 19.83 4.36
C ASP A 310 22.41 20.52 3.07
N HIS A 311 21.19 21.09 3.07
CA HIS A 311 20.56 21.73 1.90
C HIS A 311 19.88 23.06 2.26
N PRO A 312 20.64 24.16 2.34
CA PRO A 312 20.16 25.48 2.77
C PRO A 312 19.11 26.12 1.84
N ASP A 313 18.92 25.58 0.64
CA ASP A 313 17.97 26.09 -0.37
C ASP A 313 16.64 25.31 -0.39
N LEU A 314 16.53 24.20 0.37
CA LEU A 314 15.32 23.40 0.48
C LEU A 314 14.59 23.72 1.76
N TYR A 315 13.34 24.15 1.63
CA TYR A 315 12.50 24.55 2.75
C TYR A 315 11.18 23.80 2.71
N GLN A 316 10.75 23.35 3.88
CA GLN A 316 9.40 22.86 4.05
C GLN A 316 8.47 24.06 4.22
N ALA A 317 7.33 24.03 3.52
CA ALA A 317 6.35 25.11 3.57
C ALA A 317 5.89 25.40 5.01
N TRP A 318 5.84 24.36 5.85
CA TRP A 318 5.50 24.40 7.27
C TRP A 318 5.94 23.11 8.00
N GLU A 319 5.94 23.13 9.33
CA GLU A 319 6.38 22.00 10.17
C GLU A 319 5.35 20.86 10.21
N PRO A 320 5.65 19.64 9.73
CA PRO A 320 4.72 18.52 9.72
C PRO A 320 4.36 18.09 11.14
N ASP A 321 3.07 17.89 11.41
CA ASP A 321 2.63 17.23 12.64
C ASP A 321 2.65 15.69 12.50
N GLU A 322 2.38 14.99 13.60
CA GLU A 322 2.32 13.52 13.63
C GLU A 322 1.18 12.89 12.82
N HIS A 323 0.29 13.68 12.22
CA HIS A 323 -0.86 13.22 11.46
C HIS A 323 -0.65 13.31 9.94
N CYS A 324 0.43 13.94 9.48
CA CYS A 324 0.81 14.01 8.07
C CYS A 324 1.46 12.71 7.58
N THR A 325 1.20 12.33 6.32
CA THR A 325 1.70 11.09 5.71
C THR A 325 2.67 11.32 4.56
N THR A 326 2.71 12.51 3.96
CA THR A 326 3.76 12.94 3.02
C THR A 326 4.38 14.24 3.51
N GLY A 327 5.58 14.55 3.03
CA GLY A 327 6.34 15.71 3.48
C GLY A 327 6.70 15.56 4.97
N VAL A 328 7.03 14.34 5.42
CA VAL A 328 7.40 14.05 6.81
C VAL A 328 8.68 13.21 6.93
N SER A 329 9.15 12.67 5.81
CA SER A 329 10.30 11.80 5.73
C SER A 329 11.19 12.25 4.58
N PHE A 330 12.47 12.47 4.88
CA PHE A 330 13.48 12.75 3.87
C PHE A 330 14.22 11.45 3.64
N LEU A 331 14.09 10.87 2.45
CA LEU A 331 14.62 9.53 2.11
C LEU A 331 16.13 9.35 2.31
N ASP A 332 16.88 10.40 2.68
CA ASP A 332 18.29 10.30 3.01
C ASP A 332 18.70 11.02 4.32
N GLN A 333 19.56 10.34 5.08
CA GLN A 333 20.19 10.81 6.32
C GLN A 333 21.48 11.60 6.07
N SER A 334 22.03 11.56 4.84
CA SER A 334 23.22 12.33 4.42
C SER A 334 22.90 13.57 3.56
N GLY A 335 21.65 14.02 3.60
CA GLY A 335 21.12 15.12 2.79
C GLY A 335 20.10 14.59 1.77
N PRO A 336 18.94 15.23 1.59
CA PRO A 336 17.90 14.78 0.65
C PRO A 336 18.48 14.48 -0.72
N PHE A 337 17.92 13.47 -1.40
CA PHE A 337 17.60 13.67 -2.81
C PHE A 337 16.64 14.87 -2.85
N PRO A 338 17.08 16.09 -3.24
CA PRO A 338 16.22 17.29 -3.27
C PRO A 338 14.95 17.06 -4.10
N GLU A 339 15.06 16.08 -4.98
CA GLU A 339 14.16 15.64 -6.02
C GLU A 339 12.91 14.91 -5.50
N PHE A 340 12.97 14.25 -4.33
CA PHE A 340 11.80 13.59 -3.71
C PHE A 340 11.23 14.37 -2.53
N PHE A 341 11.70 15.61 -2.33
CA PHE A 341 11.25 16.46 -1.25
C PHE A 341 9.88 17.04 -1.59
N ASP A 342 8.83 16.47 -1.00
CA ASP A 342 7.54 17.14 -0.93
C ASP A 342 7.62 18.27 0.10
N SER A 343 7.72 19.50 -0.39
CA SER A 343 7.80 20.68 0.46
C SER A 343 6.52 20.95 1.23
N THR A 344 5.42 20.29 0.90
CA THR A 344 4.12 20.53 1.53
C THR A 344 3.70 19.28 2.30
N PRO A 345 3.78 19.27 3.63
CA PRO A 345 3.21 18.19 4.43
C PRO A 345 1.72 18.02 4.14
N ARG A 346 1.27 16.78 3.96
CA ARG A 346 -0.14 16.46 3.67
C ARG A 346 -0.51 15.10 4.24
N ARG A 347 -1.81 14.86 4.43
CA ARG A 347 -2.35 13.54 4.77
C ARG A 347 -3.07 12.98 3.55
N ILE A 348 -2.42 12.06 2.84
CA ILE A 348 -2.90 11.52 1.56
C ILE A 348 -3.01 9.99 1.54
N ASP A 349 -2.47 9.32 2.55
CA ASP A 349 -2.56 7.88 2.76
C ASP A 349 -3.69 7.58 3.75
N TYR A 350 -4.55 6.62 3.39
CA TYR A 350 -5.75 6.35 4.17
C TYR A 350 -5.99 4.85 4.34
N VAL A 351 -6.60 4.49 5.47
CA VAL A 351 -7.32 3.23 5.63
C VAL A 351 -8.77 3.54 5.96
N PHE A 352 -9.63 3.34 4.99
CA PHE A 352 -11.08 3.41 5.15
C PHE A 352 -11.65 2.04 5.49
N THR A 353 -12.68 2.02 6.32
CA THR A 353 -13.34 0.80 6.77
C THR A 353 -14.85 0.91 6.72
N LYS A 354 -15.53 -0.22 6.53
CA LYS A 354 -16.99 -0.32 6.57
C LYS A 354 -17.36 -1.65 7.22
N GLY A 355 -18.14 -1.58 8.30
CA GLY A 355 -18.56 -2.77 9.05
C GLY A 355 -17.52 -3.32 10.04
N PHE A 356 -16.53 -2.52 10.43
CA PHE A 356 -15.64 -2.81 11.56
C PHE A 356 -15.72 -1.69 12.59
N GLY A 357 -15.48 -2.03 13.87
CA GLY A 357 -15.10 -1.04 14.88
C GLY A 357 -13.65 -0.59 14.68
N VAL A 358 -13.33 0.63 15.10
CA VAL A 358 -11.96 1.16 15.07
C VAL A 358 -11.46 1.25 16.51
N GLU A 359 -10.33 0.61 16.80
CA GLU A 359 -9.74 0.63 18.15
C GLU A 359 -8.59 1.62 18.26
N GLN A 360 -7.74 1.69 17.23
CA GLN A 360 -6.55 2.52 17.24
C GLN A 360 -6.14 2.87 15.81
N GLY A 361 -5.55 4.06 15.64
CA GLY A 361 -4.88 4.50 14.44
C GLY A 361 -3.62 5.28 14.79
N GLU A 362 -2.58 5.12 13.98
CA GLU A 362 -1.28 5.77 14.12
C GLU A 362 -0.64 5.97 12.75
N VAL A 363 0.05 7.11 12.57
CA VAL A 363 1.01 7.29 11.49
C VAL A 363 2.36 6.76 11.96
N ILE A 364 2.97 5.86 11.18
CA ILE A 364 4.21 5.16 11.49
C ILE A 364 5.27 5.47 10.43
N PHE A 365 6.54 5.25 10.75
CA PHE A 365 7.67 5.64 9.90
C PHE A 365 7.76 7.15 9.68
N ASN A 366 7.47 7.92 10.73
CA ASN A 366 7.39 9.38 10.71
C ASN A 366 8.38 10.02 11.71
N PRO A 367 9.69 9.96 11.45
CA PRO A 367 10.69 10.44 12.42
C PRO A 367 10.76 11.95 12.57
N ASN A 368 10.33 12.72 11.55
CA ASN A 368 10.44 14.18 11.56
C ASN A 368 9.13 14.90 11.85
N ALA A 369 8.05 14.17 12.19
CA ALA A 369 6.84 14.81 12.73
C ALA A 369 7.13 15.63 13.98
N SER A 370 6.26 16.59 14.29
CA SER A 370 6.26 17.31 15.55
C SER A 370 5.24 16.69 16.51
N PRO A 371 5.65 16.17 17.69
CA PRO A 371 7.02 16.10 18.20
C PRO A 371 7.89 15.03 17.51
N PRO A 372 9.23 15.22 17.38
CA PRO A 372 10.12 14.28 16.70
C PRO A 372 10.08 12.87 17.25
N ARG A 373 10.10 11.88 16.35
CA ARG A 373 10.12 10.45 16.67
C ARG A 373 11.40 9.78 16.14
N PRO A 374 12.59 10.16 16.63
CA PRO A 374 13.88 9.78 16.02
C PRO A 374 14.17 8.27 16.04
N HIS A 375 13.38 7.48 16.79
CA HIS A 375 13.48 6.03 16.83
C HIS A 375 12.76 5.34 15.66
N GLU A 376 11.87 6.04 14.96
CA GLU A 376 11.19 5.49 13.79
C GLU A 376 12.11 5.52 12.57
N PRO A 377 12.21 4.42 11.80
CA PRO A 377 13.04 4.40 10.61
C PRO A 377 12.38 5.16 9.46
N ILE A 378 13.19 5.84 8.65
CA ILE A 378 12.79 6.32 7.32
C ILE A 378 12.71 5.10 6.39
N VAL A 379 11.53 4.85 5.83
CA VAL A 379 11.29 3.71 4.92
C VAL A 379 10.71 4.13 3.57
N SER A 380 10.23 5.36 3.43
CA SER A 380 9.71 5.92 2.19
C SER A 380 9.72 7.46 2.23
N ASP A 381 9.35 8.10 1.12
CA ASP A 381 8.95 9.53 1.09
C ASP A 381 7.59 9.76 1.76
N HIS A 382 6.80 8.70 1.89
CA HIS A 382 5.61 8.63 2.71
C HIS A 382 5.87 7.96 4.08
N ALA A 383 5.16 8.42 5.10
CA ALA A 383 4.90 7.63 6.29
C ALA A 383 3.79 6.59 6.02
N GLY A 384 3.76 5.52 6.81
CA GLY A 384 2.69 4.53 6.77
C GLY A 384 1.51 4.92 7.68
N VAL A 385 0.33 4.40 7.38
CA VAL A 385 -0.83 4.48 8.29
C VAL A 385 -1.16 3.09 8.80
N SER A 386 -1.11 2.92 10.13
CA SER A 386 -1.42 1.70 10.84
C SER A 386 -2.74 1.85 11.58
N VAL A 387 -3.69 0.93 11.38
CA VAL A 387 -4.97 0.90 12.10
C VAL A 387 -5.27 -0.47 12.66
N ARG A 388 -5.94 -0.48 13.81
CA ARG A 388 -6.50 -1.67 14.45
C ARG A 388 -8.02 -1.66 14.33
N LEU A 389 -8.57 -2.71 13.72
CA LEU A 389 -9.98 -2.86 13.44
C LEU A 389 -10.58 -4.02 14.27
N SER A 390 -11.61 -3.75 15.06
CA SER A 390 -12.27 -4.77 15.89
C SER A 390 -13.07 -5.75 15.04
N LEU A 391 -13.00 -7.03 15.41
CA LEU A 391 -13.80 -8.13 14.89
C LEU A 391 -14.93 -8.58 15.84
N GLN A 392 -15.01 -8.01 17.04
CA GLN A 392 -15.94 -8.42 18.12
C GLN A 392 -16.75 -7.26 18.70
#